data_AF-A0A9X1NBA7-F1
#
_entry.id   AF-A0A9X1NBA7-F1
#
_cell.length_a   1.000
_cell.length_b   1.000
_cell.length_c   1.000
_cell.angle_alpha   90.00
_cell.angle_beta   90.00
_cell.angle_gamma   90.00
#
_symmetry.space_group_name_H-M   'P 1'
#
loop_
_entity.id
_entity.type
_entity.pdbx_description
1 polymer ?
#
loop_
_entity_poly.entity_id
_entity_poly.type
_entity_poly.pdbx_seq_one_letter_code
_entity_poly.pdbx_strand_id
1 'polypeptide(L)'
;MTYNPSQTYAPASYNGPLPKRRNIFAVWLGLPLITLGIYNLVWYYKINNETRINPASDVNPVVSLIAVTFGAWILVPPFVSIYRTGQRIAGAQQAAGLPPTCNPVLGLVLIFVFGTFPLYYQSEMNKIASR
;
A
#
# COMPACT_ATOMS: atom_id res chain seq x y z
N MET A 1 9.33 -15.81 41.52
CA MET A 1 8.90 -16.36 40.22
C MET A 1 9.97 -17.33 39.75
N THR A 2 9.82 -18.60 40.10
CA THR A 2 10.80 -19.64 39.75
C THR A 2 10.40 -20.19 38.38
N TYR A 3 11.24 -19.99 37.37
CA TYR A 3 11.05 -20.62 36.05
C TYR A 3 11.15 -22.14 36.24
N ASN A 4 10.07 -22.86 35.97
CA ASN A 4 10.03 -24.31 36.03
C ASN A 4 10.25 -24.89 34.61
N PRO A 5 11.44 -25.41 34.27
CA PRO A 5 11.76 -25.91 32.94
C PRO A 5 11.07 -27.25 32.59
N SER A 6 10.31 -27.84 33.52
CA SER A 6 9.71 -29.18 33.35
C SER A 6 8.24 -29.18 32.92
N GLN A 7 7.64 -28.00 32.67
CA GLN A 7 6.36 -27.95 31.96
C GLN A 7 6.61 -28.11 30.46
N THR A 8 6.73 -29.36 30.02
CA THR A 8 6.50 -29.70 28.62
C THR A 8 5.03 -29.36 28.34
N TYR A 9 4.77 -28.23 27.69
CA TYR A 9 3.45 -27.97 27.14
C TYR A 9 3.17 -29.14 26.20
N ALA A 10 2.26 -30.04 26.58
CA ALA A 10 1.74 -31.03 25.65
C ALA A 10 1.31 -30.24 24.42
N PRO A 11 1.74 -30.60 23.20
CA PRO A 11 1.32 -29.87 22.01
C PRO A 11 -0.20 -29.87 22.05
N ALA A 12 -0.79 -28.67 22.19
CA ALA A 12 -2.22 -28.52 22.13
C ALA A 12 -2.64 -29.25 20.85
N SER A 13 -3.43 -30.32 20.97
CA SER A 13 -3.80 -31.14 19.83
C SER A 13 -4.69 -30.30 18.94
N TYR A 14 -4.06 -29.61 17.98
CA TYR A 14 -4.75 -28.80 17.00
C TYR A 14 -5.41 -29.77 16.01
N ASN A 15 -6.73 -29.91 16.14
CA ASN A 15 -7.54 -30.77 15.29
C ASN A 15 -8.07 -30.05 14.04
N GLY A 16 -7.57 -28.84 13.74
CA GLY A 16 -7.96 -28.08 12.56
C GLY A 16 -7.08 -28.38 11.33
N PRO A 17 -7.45 -27.86 10.15
CA PRO A 17 -6.63 -28.01 8.95
C PRO A 17 -5.27 -27.30 9.09
N LEU A 18 -4.20 -27.96 8.64
CA LEU A 18 -2.86 -27.35 8.58
C LEU A 18 -2.80 -26.25 7.49
N PRO A 19 -1.92 -25.25 7.65
CA PRO A 19 -1.69 -24.22 6.63
C PRO A 19 -1.29 -24.82 5.28
N LYS A 20 -1.79 -24.23 4.18
CA LYS A 20 -1.50 -24.73 2.83
C LYS A 20 -0.13 -24.28 2.35
N ARG A 21 0.69 -25.22 1.85
CA ARG A 21 1.94 -24.89 1.15
C ARG A 21 1.64 -24.13 -0.15
N ARG A 22 2.28 -22.97 -0.34
CA ARG A 22 2.14 -22.12 -1.53
C ARG A 22 3.51 -21.83 -2.14
N ASN A 23 3.57 -21.68 -3.47
CA ASN A 23 4.78 -21.20 -4.14
C ASN A 23 4.95 -19.70 -3.87
N ILE A 24 6.12 -19.32 -3.33
CA ILE A 24 6.42 -17.96 -2.87
C ILE A 24 6.38 -16.96 -4.02
N PHE A 25 6.92 -17.30 -5.20
CA PHE A 25 6.92 -16.43 -6.37
C PHE A 25 5.54 -16.28 -7.01
N ALA A 26 4.76 -17.36 -7.03
CA ALA A 26 3.37 -17.30 -7.51
C ALA A 26 2.51 -16.40 -6.62
N VAL A 27 2.73 -16.43 -5.29
CA VAL A 27 2.03 -15.57 -4.33
C VAL A 27 2.48 -14.12 -4.44
N TRP A 28 3.79 -13.88 -4.54
CA TRP A 28 4.36 -12.55 -4.50
C TRP A 28 4.11 -11.75 -5.79
N LEU A 29 4.30 -12.37 -6.95
CA LEU A 29 4.33 -11.65 -8.23
C LEU A 29 3.36 -12.23 -9.26
N GLY A 30 3.34 -13.55 -9.42
CA GLY A 30 2.56 -14.18 -10.50
C GLY A 30 1.06 -13.90 -10.39
N LEU A 31 0.44 -14.29 -9.27
CA LEU A 31 -1.01 -14.18 -9.09
C LEU A 31 -1.47 -12.73 -8.87
N PRO A 32 -0.76 -11.87 -8.11
CA PRO A 32 -1.09 -10.45 -8.04
C PRO A 32 -1.05 -9.76 -9.39
N LEU A 33 -0.06 -10.04 -10.24
CA LEU A 33 0.04 -9.41 -11.56
C LEU A 33 -1.12 -9.83 -12.47
N ILE A 34 -1.43 -11.13 -12.52
CA ILE A 34 -2.54 -11.68 -13.32
C ILE A 34 -3.90 -11.13 -12.86
N THR A 35 -4.07 -10.91 -11.55
CA THR A 35 -5.34 -10.48 -10.95
C THR A 35 -5.41 -8.97 -10.67
N LEU A 36 -4.47 -8.18 -11.20
CA LEU A 36 -4.37 -6.73 -10.96
C LEU A 36 -4.40 -6.36 -9.46
N GLY A 37 -3.75 -7.18 -8.63
CA GLY A 37 -3.62 -6.99 -7.19
C GLY A 37 -4.75 -7.59 -6.34
N ILE A 38 -5.85 -8.05 -6.93
CA ILE A 38 -6.99 -8.63 -6.19
C ILE A 38 -6.58 -9.89 -5.42
N TYR A 39 -5.70 -10.71 -5.99
CA TYR A 39 -5.21 -11.91 -5.31
C TYR A 39 -4.50 -11.59 -3.99
N ASN A 40 -3.85 -10.42 -3.85
CA ASN A 40 -3.22 -10.05 -2.57
C ASN A 40 -4.24 -9.96 -1.45
N LEU A 41 -5.43 -9.41 -1.70
CA LEU A 41 -6.51 -9.32 -0.73
C LEU A 41 -7.01 -10.72 -0.32
N VAL A 42 -7.23 -11.59 -1.30
CA VAL A 42 -7.68 -12.98 -1.07
C VAL A 42 -6.62 -13.78 -0.31
N TRP A 43 -5.35 -13.63 -0.68
CA TRP A 43 -4.23 -14.29 -0.01
C TRP A 43 -4.07 -13.78 1.43
N TYR A 44 -4.20 -12.48 1.65
CA TYR A 44 -4.11 -11.87 2.97
C TYR A 44 -5.20 -12.35 3.92
N TYR A 45 -6.44 -12.49 3.42
CA TYR A 45 -7.51 -13.15 4.16
C TYR A 45 -7.16 -14.60 4.51
N LYS A 46 -6.68 -15.38 3.54
CA LYS A 46 -6.35 -16.81 3.73
C LYS A 46 -5.24 -17.03 4.75
N ILE A 47 -4.19 -16.21 4.75
CA ILE A 47 -3.11 -16.33 5.73
C ILE A 47 -3.61 -16.01 7.14
N ASN A 48 -4.36 -14.91 7.32
CA ASN A 48 -4.94 -14.58 8.63
C ASN A 48 -5.90 -15.66 9.14
N ASN A 49 -6.59 -16.36 8.24
CA ASN A 49 -7.42 -17.50 8.63
C ASN A 49 -6.58 -18.73 9.04
N GLU A 50 -5.47 -18.99 8.35
CA GLU A 50 -4.56 -20.09 8.68
C GLU A 50 -3.78 -19.83 9.98
N THR A 51 -3.51 -18.58 10.35
CA THR A 51 -2.86 -18.24 11.65
C THR A 51 -3.73 -18.54 12.86
N ARG A 52 -5.04 -18.77 12.67
CA ARG A 52 -5.95 -19.25 13.73
C ARG A 52 -5.61 -20.64 14.25
N ILE A 53 -4.65 -21.34 13.62
CA ILE A 53 -4.01 -22.53 14.20
C ILE A 53 -3.42 -22.26 15.58
N ASN A 54 -2.99 -21.03 15.82
CA ASN A 54 -2.57 -20.59 17.14
C ASN A 54 -3.82 -20.14 17.95
N PRO A 55 -4.20 -20.87 19.01
CA PRO A 55 -5.36 -20.51 19.84
C PRO A 55 -5.22 -19.16 20.56
N ALA A 56 -3.99 -18.67 20.72
CA ALA A 56 -3.72 -17.35 21.30
C ALA A 56 -3.84 -16.19 20.30
N SER A 57 -4.13 -16.47 19.02
CA SER A 57 -4.30 -15.42 18.01
C SER A 57 -5.68 -14.80 18.05
N ASP A 58 -5.76 -13.50 18.33
CA ASP A 58 -7.00 -12.70 18.31
C ASP A 58 -7.27 -12.06 16.94
N VAL A 59 -6.80 -12.70 15.86
CA VAL A 59 -6.87 -12.14 14.51
C VAL A 59 -8.22 -12.47 13.88
N ASN A 60 -8.99 -11.45 13.51
CA ASN A 60 -10.17 -11.59 12.67
C ASN A 60 -9.82 -11.30 11.19
N PRO A 61 -9.77 -12.32 10.31
CA PRO A 61 -9.38 -12.16 8.90
C PRO A 61 -10.27 -11.18 8.12
N VAL A 62 -11.55 -11.10 8.47
CA VAL A 62 -12.49 -10.15 7.84
C VAL A 62 -12.14 -8.73 8.23
N VAL A 63 -11.85 -8.48 9.52
CA VAL A 63 -11.44 -7.16 10.02
C VAL A 63 -10.10 -6.74 9.39
N SER A 64 -9.12 -7.64 9.33
CA SER A 64 -7.83 -7.37 8.69
C SER A 64 -7.97 -7.05 7.20
N LEU A 65 -8.84 -7.77 6.48
CA LEU A 65 -9.14 -7.51 5.07
C LEU A 65 -9.76 -6.11 4.89
N ILE A 66 -10.79 -5.80 5.67
CA ILE A 66 -11.45 -4.49 5.67
C ILE A 66 -10.43 -3.38 5.96
N ALA A 67 -9.60 -3.54 6.99
CA ALA A 67 -8.58 -2.56 7.36
C ALA A 67 -7.59 -2.29 6.21
N VAL A 68 -7.12 -3.31 5.51
CA VAL A 68 -6.21 -3.15 4.36
C VAL A 68 -6.92 -2.49 3.18
N THR A 69 -8.16 -2.89 2.87
CA THR A 69 -8.93 -2.30 1.76
C THR A 69 -9.23 -0.82 2.01
N PHE A 70 -9.73 -0.47 3.20
CA PHE A 70 -9.99 0.93 3.55
C PHE A 70 -8.70 1.74 3.71
N GLY A 71 -7.64 1.14 4.27
CA GLY A 71 -6.32 1.77 4.34
C GLY A 71 -5.79 2.14 2.96
N ALA A 72 -5.91 1.24 1.98
CA ALA A 72 -5.53 1.52 0.59
C ALA A 72 -6.42 2.61 -0.03
N TRP A 73 -7.73 2.59 0.23
CA TRP A 73 -8.65 3.62 -0.24
C TRP A 73 -8.32 5.01 0.30
N ILE A 74 -7.74 5.11 1.50
CA ILE A 74 -7.31 6.38 2.09
C ILE A 74 -5.93 6.80 1.57
N LEU A 75 -5.02 5.84 1.41
CA LEU A 75 -3.62 6.09 1.08
C LEU A 75 -3.38 6.42 -0.40
N VAL A 76 -4.12 5.80 -1.33
CA VAL A 76 -3.91 5.97 -2.79
C VAL A 76 -4.37 7.34 -3.31
N PRO A 77 -5.54 7.91 -2.93
CA PRO A 77 -6.05 9.15 -3.51
C PRO A 77 -5.12 10.38 -3.40
N PRO A 78 -4.38 10.61 -2.29
CA PRO A 78 -3.43 11.71 -2.20
C PRO A 78 -2.36 11.69 -3.31
N PHE A 79 -1.78 10.54 -3.63
CA PHE A 79 -0.79 10.43 -4.70
C PHE A 79 -1.41 10.72 -6.08
N VAL A 80 -2.59 10.18 -6.35
CA VAL A 80 -3.33 10.45 -7.59
C VAL A 80 -3.64 11.95 -7.72
N SER A 81 -4.01 12.60 -6.61
CA SER A 81 -4.29 14.03 -6.55
C SER A 81 -3.06 14.89 -6.87
N ILE A 82 -1.89 14.55 -6.32
CA ILE A 82 -0.62 15.24 -6.62
C ILE A 82 -0.27 15.11 -8.10
N TYR A 83 -0.30 13.89 -8.64
CA TYR A 83 -0.01 13.65 -10.06
C TYR A 83 -0.94 14.47 -10.98
N ARG A 84 -2.26 14.42 -10.73
CA ARG A 84 -3.24 15.20 -11.49
C ARG A 84 -3.04 16.70 -11.34
N THR A 85 -2.60 17.17 -10.18
CA THR A 85 -2.24 18.58 -9.96
C THR A 85 -1.08 19.00 -10.85
N GLY A 86 -0.01 18.21 -10.94
CA GLY A 86 1.08 18.47 -11.89
C GLY A 86 0.61 18.53 -13.34
N GLN A 87 -0.30 17.62 -13.75
CA GLN A 87 -0.87 17.65 -15.11
C GLN A 87 -1.66 18.93 -15.38
N ARG A 88 -2.43 19.42 -14.39
CA ARG A 88 -3.17 20.68 -14.50
C ARG A 88 -2.24 21.89 -14.63
N ILE A 89 -1.14 21.92 -13.88
CA ILE A 89 -0.15 23.00 -13.97
C ILE A 89 0.52 22.99 -15.35
N ALA A 90 0.93 21.83 -15.85
CA ALA A 90 1.49 21.70 -17.20
C ALA A 90 0.50 22.18 -18.28
N GLY A 91 -0.79 21.82 -18.15
CA GLY A 91 -1.85 22.32 -19.03
C GLY A 91 -2.05 23.83 -18.93
N ALA A 92 -1.96 24.40 -17.73
CA ALA A 92 -2.04 25.85 -17.53
C ALA A 92 -0.85 26.58 -18.16
N GLN A 93 0.36 26.02 -18.12
CA GLN A 93 1.53 26.55 -18.82
C GLN A 93 1.28 26.60 -20.34
N GLN A 94 0.76 25.52 -20.93
CA GLN A 94 0.43 25.47 -22.35
C GLN A 94 -0.66 26.49 -22.73
N ALA A 95 -1.72 26.60 -21.93
CA ALA A 95 -2.78 27.58 -22.15
C ALA A 95 -2.24 29.03 -22.05
N ALA A 96 -1.23 29.25 -21.22
CA ALA A 96 -0.48 30.49 -21.14
C ALA A 96 0.63 30.59 -22.20
N GLY A 97 0.62 29.79 -23.28
CA GLY A 97 1.61 29.85 -24.36
C GLY A 97 3.06 29.57 -23.93
N LEU A 98 3.27 29.00 -22.74
CA LEU A 98 4.56 28.59 -22.23
C LEU A 98 4.82 27.10 -22.52
N PRO A 99 6.08 26.68 -22.62
CA PRO A 99 6.41 25.27 -22.68
C PRO A 99 5.96 24.57 -21.38
N PRO A 100 5.36 23.35 -21.47
CA PRO A 100 4.92 22.56 -20.32
C PRO A 100 6.14 21.98 -19.57
N THR A 101 6.72 22.78 -18.69
CA THR A 101 7.92 22.40 -17.92
C THR A 101 7.57 21.67 -16.62
N CYS A 102 6.31 21.73 -16.16
CA CYS A 102 5.86 20.97 -15.00
C CYS A 102 5.79 19.46 -15.30
N ASN A 103 6.54 18.66 -14.54
CA ASN A 103 6.58 17.21 -14.60
C ASN A 103 5.80 16.60 -13.42
N PRO A 104 4.65 15.93 -13.68
CA PRO A 104 3.83 15.32 -12.63
C PRO A 104 4.56 14.23 -11.81
N VAL A 105 5.43 13.45 -12.46
CA VAL A 105 6.19 12.37 -11.81
C VAL A 105 7.23 12.95 -10.84
N LEU A 106 7.86 14.07 -11.21
CA LEU A 106 8.78 14.76 -10.30
C LEU A 106 8.07 15.21 -9.02
N GLY A 107 6.83 15.73 -9.13
CA GLY A 107 6.01 16.06 -7.96
C GLY A 107 5.73 14.85 -7.05
N LEU A 108 5.50 13.66 -7.63
CA LEU A 108 5.36 12.42 -6.85
C LEU A 108 6.66 12.02 -6.14
N VAL A 109 7.81 12.18 -6.78
CA VAL A 109 9.11 11.85 -6.15
C VAL A 109 9.40 12.81 -4.99
N LEU A 110 9.10 14.10 -5.16
CA LEU A 110 9.35 15.12 -4.15
C LEU A 110 8.49 14.98 -2.88
N ILE A 111 7.41 14.18 -2.90
CA ILE A 111 6.69 13.86 -1.66
C ILE A 111 7.59 13.12 -0.66
N PHE A 112 8.51 12.27 -1.16
CA PHE A 112 9.45 11.50 -0.35
C PHE A 112 10.69 12.33 0.03
N VAL A 113 10.92 13.46 -0.64
CA VAL A 113 12.01 14.40 -0.35
C VAL A 113 11.45 15.53 0.52
N PHE A 114 11.29 15.26 1.82
CA PHE A 114 10.77 16.22 2.80
C PHE A 114 9.41 16.85 2.46
N GLY A 115 8.60 16.21 1.60
CA GLY A 115 7.32 16.79 1.17
C GLY A 115 7.47 18.08 0.35
N THR A 116 8.55 18.24 -0.41
CA THR A 116 8.90 19.48 -1.14
C THR A 116 8.12 19.69 -2.44
N PHE A 117 7.18 18.80 -2.78
CA PHE A 117 6.33 18.94 -3.98
C PHE A 117 5.58 20.29 -4.09
N PRO A 118 5.11 20.95 -3.00
CA PRO A 118 4.45 22.25 -3.11
C PRO A 118 5.41 23.35 -3.56
N LEU A 119 6.68 23.32 -3.12
CA LEU A 119 7.69 24.30 -3.54
C LEU A 119 7.95 24.20 -5.05
N TYR A 120 8.02 22.96 -5.56
CA TYR A 120 8.18 22.71 -6.99
C TYR A 120 6.95 23.15 -7.78
N TYR A 121 5.75 22.78 -7.37
CA TYR A 121 4.53 23.20 -8.08
C TYR A 121 4.32 24.72 -8.02
N GLN A 122 4.65 25.36 -6.90
CA GLN A 122 4.61 26.81 -6.79
C GLN A 122 5.62 27.48 -7.73
N SER A 123 6.85 26.95 -7.86
CA SER A 123 7.84 27.51 -8.78
C SER A 123 7.41 27.38 -10.25
N GLU A 124 6.77 26.27 -10.63
CA GLU A 124 6.19 26.08 -11.96
C GLU A 124 5.03 27.03 -12.25
N MET A 125 4.18 27.29 -11.24
CA MET A 125 3.10 28.28 -11.35
C MET A 125 3.64 29.71 -11.44
N ASN A 126 4.70 30.05 -10.71
CA ASN A 126 5.31 31.38 -10.75
C ASN A 126 5.80 31.75 -12.15
N LYS A 127 6.24 30.78 -12.97
CA LYS A 127 6.60 31.02 -14.38
C LYS A 127 5.42 31.54 -15.21
N ILE A 128 4.21 31.10 -14.89
CA ILE A 128 2.98 31.58 -15.53
C ILE A 128 2.70 33.01 -15.09
N ALA A 129 2.85 33.30 -13.80
CA ALA A 129 2.60 34.62 -13.23
C ALA A 129 3.62 35.69 -13.65
N SER A 130 4.86 35.30 -13.98
CA SER A 130 5.92 36.19 -14.43
C SER A 130 5.94 36.41 -15.95
N ARG A 131 4.91 35.98 -16.67
CA ARG A 131 4.73 36.24 -18.09
C ARG A 131 4.21 37.65 -18.33
#